data_AF-A0A086A717-F1
#
_entry.id   AF-A0A086A717-F1
#
_cell.length_a   1.000
_cell.length_b   1.000
_cell.length_c   1.000
_cell.angle_alpha   90.00
_cell.angle_beta   90.00
_cell.angle_gamma   90.00
#
_symmetry.space_group_name_H-M   'P 1'
#
loop_
_entity.id
_entity.type
_entity.pdbx_description
1 polymer ?
#
loop_
_entity_poly.entity_id
_entity_poly.type
_entity_poly.pdbx_seq_one_letter_code
_entity_poly.pdbx_strand_id
1 'polypeptide(L)'
;MKNSVLKGALGALAVVGVALVAKKMAERKRFIKGIFNEYGIKERSPFGLADKIREMNDEEYQELKGKFKKEFASKCCRKENTCEA
;
A
#
# COMPACT_ATOMS: atom_id res chain seq x y z
N MET A 1 -7.79 38.62 18.64
CA MET A 1 -7.48 37.88 17.39
C MET A 1 -6.25 36.99 17.58
N LYS A 2 -6.41 35.66 17.75
CA LYS A 2 -5.29 34.69 17.77
C LYS A 2 -5.64 33.36 17.05
N ASN A 3 -6.44 33.41 15.98
CA ASN A 3 -6.95 32.18 15.34
C ASN A 3 -6.57 32.06 13.85
N SER A 4 -5.96 33.08 13.25
CA SER A 4 -5.68 33.11 11.81
C SER A 4 -4.47 32.22 11.44
N VAL A 5 -3.40 32.27 12.23
CA VAL A 5 -2.18 31.46 12.01
C VAL A 5 -2.44 29.97 12.19
N LEU A 6 -3.25 29.59 13.19
CA LEU A 6 -3.64 28.19 13.42
C LEU A 6 -4.50 27.62 12.30
N LYS A 7 -5.43 28.42 11.72
CA LYS A 7 -6.23 28.00 10.57
C LYS A 7 -5.38 27.84 9.31
N GLY A 8 -4.39 28.72 9.09
CA GLY A 8 -3.42 28.59 8.00
C GLY A 8 -2.52 27.36 8.14
N ALA A 9 -2.02 27.09 9.34
CA ALA A 9 -1.17 25.94 9.63
C ALA A 9 -1.92 24.59 9.50
N LEU A 10 -3.17 24.51 9.95
CA LEU A 10 -4.01 23.32 9.79
C LEU A 10 -4.36 23.05 8.33
N GLY A 11 -4.63 24.11 7.54
CA GLY A 11 -4.81 23.99 6.10
C GLY A 11 -3.57 23.44 5.39
N ALA A 12 -2.38 23.93 5.76
CA ALA A 12 -1.12 23.44 5.20
C ALA A 12 -0.82 21.97 5.58
N LEU A 13 -1.07 21.57 6.83
CA LEU A 13 -0.89 20.19 7.29
C LEU A 13 -1.83 19.20 6.58
N ALA A 14 -3.07 19.59 6.33
CA ALA A 14 -4.02 18.76 5.60
C ALA A 14 -3.55 18.50 4.15
N VAL A 15 -3.05 19.52 3.47
CA VAL A 15 -2.52 19.39 2.09
C VAL A 15 -1.29 18.49 2.06
N VAL A 16 -0.36 18.64 3.02
CA VAL A 16 0.81 17.76 3.14
C VAL A 16 0.37 16.33 3.44
N GLY A 17 -0.60 16.13 4.32
CA GLY A 17 -1.17 14.81 4.63
C GLY A 17 -1.75 14.12 3.39
N VAL A 18 -2.55 14.83 2.60
CA VAL A 18 -3.11 14.31 1.34
C VAL A 18 -2.00 14.00 0.33
N ALA A 19 -0.99 14.85 0.20
CA ALA A 19 0.14 14.62 -0.70
C ALA A 19 0.94 13.36 -0.33
N LEU A 20 1.15 13.10 0.96
CA LEU A 20 1.82 11.90 1.44
C LEU A 20 1.00 10.63 1.15
N VAL A 21 -0.32 10.68 1.35
CA VAL A 21 -1.21 9.55 1.02
C VAL A 21 -1.23 9.30 -0.50
N ALA A 22 -1.34 10.35 -1.31
CA ALA A 22 -1.30 10.25 -2.76
C ALA A 22 0.03 9.66 -3.26
N LYS A 23 1.17 10.11 -2.71
CA LYS A 23 2.49 9.56 -3.01
C LYS A 23 2.57 8.08 -2.67
N LYS A 24 2.10 7.69 -1.49
CA LYS A 24 2.09 6.28 -1.03
C LYS A 24 1.21 5.39 -1.90
N MET A 25 0.05 5.88 -2.33
CA MET A 25 -0.83 5.15 -3.26
C MET A 25 -0.19 5.01 -4.64
N ALA A 26 0.50 6.05 -5.12
CA ALA A 26 1.23 6.00 -6.39
C ALA A 26 2.39 4.99 -6.36
N GLU A 27 3.15 4.93 -5.27
CA GLU A 27 4.20 3.92 -5.07
C GLU A 27 3.63 2.50 -5.05
N ARG A 28 2.55 2.27 -4.29
CA ARG A 28 1.85 0.96 -4.27
C ARG A 28 1.30 0.54 -5.63
N LYS A 29 0.76 1.49 -6.40
CA LYS A 29 0.25 1.23 -7.76
C LYS A 29 1.39 0.85 -8.70
N ARG A 30 2.56 1.49 -8.60
CA ARG A 30 3.75 1.14 -9.39
C ARG A 30 4.28 -0.24 -9.02
N PHE A 31 4.31 -0.56 -7.73
CA PHE A 31 4.71 -1.88 -7.23
C PHE A 31 3.82 -3.00 -7.76
N ILE A 32 2.50 -2.88 -7.61
CA ILE A 32 1.53 -3.86 -8.14
C ILE A 32 1.70 -4.01 -9.65
N LYS A 33 1.86 -2.89 -10.39
CA LYS A 33 2.07 -2.92 -11.84
C LYS A 33 3.39 -3.60 -12.22
N GLY A 34 4.45 -3.44 -11.41
CA GLY A 34 5.73 -4.12 -11.57
C GLY A 34 5.59 -5.63 -11.42
N ILE A 35 4.93 -6.08 -10.35
CA ILE A 35 4.61 -7.50 -10.15
C ILE A 35 3.74 -8.03 -11.30
N PHE A 36 2.71 -7.31 -11.71
CA PHE A 36 1.82 -7.81 -12.78
C PHE A 36 2.57 -7.96 -14.12
N ASN A 37 3.53 -7.08 -14.40
CA ASN A 37 4.41 -7.23 -15.55
C ASN A 37 5.40 -8.40 -15.40
N GLU A 38 5.99 -8.60 -14.22
CA GLU A 38 6.95 -9.68 -13.91
C GLU A 38 6.30 -11.06 -14.07
N TYR A 39 5.06 -11.22 -13.60
CA TYR A 39 4.32 -12.47 -13.68
C TYR A 39 3.46 -12.61 -14.95
N GLY A 40 3.61 -11.69 -15.92
CA GLY A 40 2.95 -11.77 -17.22
C GLY A 40 1.42 -11.62 -17.18
N ILE A 41 0.88 -11.00 -16.13
CA ILE A 41 -0.56 -10.79 -15.94
C ILE A 41 -1.01 -9.70 -16.92
N LYS A 42 -1.44 -10.11 -18.12
CA LYS A 42 -1.90 -9.20 -19.20
C LYS A 42 -3.18 -8.44 -18.83
N GLU A 43 -4.02 -9.00 -17.97
CA GLU A 43 -5.24 -8.34 -17.51
C GLU A 43 -5.05 -7.59 -16.20
N ARG A 44 -5.38 -6.29 -16.19
CA ARG A 44 -5.51 -5.51 -14.95
C ARG A 44 -6.83 -5.79 -14.22
N SER A 45 -7.29 -7.03 -14.23
CA SER A 45 -8.49 -7.46 -13.53
C SER A 45 -8.07 -8.18 -12.23
N PRO A 46 -8.85 -8.07 -11.15
CA PRO A 46 -8.60 -8.85 -9.93
C PRO A 46 -8.67 -10.36 -10.22
N PHE A 47 -9.41 -10.75 -11.25
CA PHE A 47 -9.51 -12.13 -11.74
C PHE A 47 -8.23 -12.58 -12.44
N GLY A 48 -7.59 -11.73 -13.26
CA GLY A 48 -6.32 -12.08 -13.92
C GLY A 48 -5.18 -12.36 -12.94
N LEU A 49 -5.16 -11.69 -11.78
CA LEU A 49 -4.24 -12.05 -10.70
C LEU A 49 -4.63 -13.38 -10.04
N ALA A 50 -5.93 -13.59 -9.76
CA ALA A 50 -6.40 -14.83 -9.16
C ALA A 50 -6.14 -16.04 -10.05
N ASP A 51 -6.35 -15.90 -11.36
CA ASP A 51 -6.09 -16.95 -12.35
C ASP A 51 -4.59 -17.26 -12.44
N LYS A 52 -3.74 -16.23 -12.43
CA LYS A 52 -2.28 -16.45 -12.36
C LYS A 52 -1.85 -17.13 -11.06
N ILE A 53 -2.49 -16.82 -9.93
CA ILE A 53 -2.25 -17.49 -8.65
C ILE A 53 -2.65 -18.97 -8.71
N ARG A 54 -3.71 -19.31 -9.45
CA ARG A 54 -4.12 -20.71 -9.66
C ARG A 54 -3.17 -21.47 -10.59
N GLU A 55 -2.46 -20.76 -11.47
CA GLU A 55 -1.44 -21.33 -12.36
C GLU A 55 -0.06 -21.47 -11.72
N MET A 56 0.24 -20.71 -10.66
CA MET A 56 1.54 -20.72 -9.98
C MET A 56 1.73 -21.95 -9.09
N ASN A 57 2.97 -22.38 -8.93
CA ASN A 57 3.34 -23.41 -7.95
C ASN A 57 3.41 -22.83 -6.53
N ASP A 58 3.38 -23.69 -5.50
CA ASP A 58 3.40 -23.25 -4.10
C ASP A 58 4.61 -22.36 -3.77
N GLU A 59 5.78 -22.64 -4.33
CA GLU A 59 7.01 -21.86 -4.11
C GLU A 59 6.88 -20.43 -4.68
N GLU A 60 6.45 -20.31 -5.94
CA GLU A 60 6.24 -19.05 -6.63
C GLU A 60 5.15 -18.22 -5.93
N TYR A 61 4.10 -18.89 -5.45
CA TYR A 61 3.03 -18.26 -4.68
C TYR A 61 3.53 -17.73 -3.33
N GLN A 62 4.35 -18.48 -2.58
CA GLN A 62 4.91 -18.01 -1.32
C GLN A 62 5.87 -16.83 -1.52
N GLU A 63 6.65 -16.82 -2.59
CA GLU A 63 7.52 -15.69 -2.94
C GLU A 63 6.70 -14.43 -3.24
N LEU A 64 5.69 -14.56 -4.12
CA LEU A 64 4.79 -13.46 -4.45
C LEU A 64 4.09 -12.93 -3.19
N LYS A 65 3.57 -13.82 -2.35
CA LYS A 65 2.96 -13.48 -1.06
C LYS A 65 3.94 -12.76 -0.13
N GLY A 66 5.20 -13.17 -0.12
CA GLY A 66 6.28 -12.49 0.62
C GLY A 66 6.53 -11.06 0.14
N LYS A 67 6.60 -10.86 -1.19
CA LYS A 67 6.73 -9.53 -1.82
C LYS A 67 5.55 -8.62 -1.45
N PHE A 68 4.32 -9.11 -1.56
CA PHE A 68 3.12 -8.36 -1.12
C PHE A 68 3.13 -8.08 0.38
N LYS A 69 3.48 -9.06 1.22
CA LYS A 69 3.54 -8.88 2.67
C LYS A 69 4.57 -7.81 3.04
N LYS A 70 5.72 -7.75 2.38
CA LYS A 70 6.74 -6.72 2.64
C LYS A 70 6.25 -5.31 2.30
N GLU A 71 5.57 -5.14 1.17
CA GLU A 71 5.16 -3.82 0.67
C GLU A 71 3.85 -3.30 1.26
N PHE A 72 2.96 -4.23 1.64
CA PHE A 72 1.70 -3.92 2.29
C PHE A 72 1.72 -4.12 3.79
N ALA A 73 2.79 -4.67 4.39
CA ALA A 73 3.01 -4.62 5.83
C ALA A 73 3.04 -3.17 6.29
N SER A 74 1.88 -2.68 6.69
CA SER A 74 1.82 -1.47 7.48
C SER A 74 2.55 -1.77 8.78
N LYS A 75 3.50 -0.92 9.15
CA LYS A 75 4.01 -0.85 10.54
C LYS A 75 2.90 -0.49 11.56
N CYS A 76 1.66 -0.31 11.11
CA CYS A 76 0.52 -0.13 11.99
C CYS A 76 0.20 -1.46 12.67
N CYS A 77 0.21 -1.44 14.00
CA CYS A 77 0.13 -2.58 14.91
C CYS A 77 1.37 -3.48 14.89
N ARG A 78 2.51 -2.97 15.43
CA ARG A 78 3.39 -3.87 16.17
C ARG A 78 2.55 -4.42 17.32
N LYS A 79 2.44 -5.74 17.45
CA LYS A 79 1.84 -6.42 18.62
C LYS A 79 2.71 -6.27 19.89
N GLU A 80 3.42 -5.16 20.00
CA GLU A 80 4.28 -4.85 21.12
C GLU A 80 3.91 -3.43 21.55
N ASN A 81 3.21 -3.37 22.68
CA ASN A 81 2.78 -2.21 23.45
C ASN A 81 1.34 -1.71 23.18
N THR A 82 0.57 -1.82 24.26
CA THR A 82 -0.71 -1.14 24.59
C THR A 82 -1.98 -1.63 23.91
N CYS A 83 -2.53 -2.72 24.45
CA CYS A 83 -3.98 -2.85 24.65
C CYS A 83 -4.23 -3.02 26.16
N GLU A 84 -4.08 -1.94 26.93
CA GLU A 84 -4.87 -1.72 28.15
C GLU A 84 -5.65 -0.43 27.90
N ALA A 85 -6.96 -0.56 27.75
CA ALA A 85 -7.96 0.49 27.87
C ALA A 85 -9.25 -0.18 28.34
#